data_AF-A0A3Q9QR01-F1
#
_entry.id   AF-A0A3Q9QR01-F1
#
_cell.length_a   1.000
_cell.length_b   1.000
_cell.length_c   1.000
_cell.angle_alpha   90.00
_cell.angle_beta   90.00
_cell.angle_gamma   90.00
#
_symmetry.space_group_name_H-M   'P 1'
#
loop_
_entity.id
_entity.type
_entity.pdbx_description
1 polymer ?
#
loop_
_entity_poly.entity_id
_entity_poly.type
_entity_poly.pdbx_seq_one_letter_code
_entity_poly.pdbx_strand_id
1 'polypeptide(L)' 'MRKIQPVSFSLSDQFEEALYKHAIKNGPFSKYIKRLIQRDMERGIRITPTKKAPAQPNVIHGSTNALNGFVLKS' A
#
# COMPACT_ATOMS: atom_id res chain seq x y z
N MET A 1 11.24 19.79 -16.09
CA MET A 1 12.63 19.94 -15.59
C MET A 1 12.79 19.17 -14.29
N ARG A 2 13.94 18.53 -14.04
CA ARG A 2 14.22 17.85 -12.75
C ARG A 2 14.85 18.85 -11.79
N LYS A 3 14.37 18.92 -10.54
CA LYS A 3 15.01 19.69 -9.46
C LYS A 3 15.81 18.72 -8.58
N ILE A 4 17.08 19.02 -8.35
CA ILE A 4 17.96 18.25 -7.46
C ILE A 4 18.37 19.19 -6.33
N GLN A 5 18.24 18.75 -5.09
CA GLN A 5 18.68 19.47 -3.90
C GLN A 5 19.56 18.52 -3.07
N PRO A 6 20.85 18.85 -2.87
CA PRO A 6 21.71 18.07 -1.99
C PRO A 6 21.34 18.31 -0.53
N VAL A 7 21.59 17.31 0.32
CA VAL A 7 21.43 17.39 1.78
C VAL A 7 22.74 16.94 2.40
N SER A 8 23.24 17.70 3.38
CA SER A 8 24.47 17.36 4.09
C SER A 8 24.29 16.06 4.88
N PHE A 9 25.34 15.25 4.91
CA PHE A 9 25.35 13.98 5.62
C PHE A 9 26.77 13.68 6.10
N SER A 10 26.92 13.30 7.36
CA SER A 10 28.18 13.05 8.05
C SER A 10 28.19 11.66 8.68
N LEU A 11 29.25 10.90 8.40
CA LEU A 11 29.49 9.60 9.07
C LEU A 11 30.14 9.75 10.44
N SER A 12 30.52 10.97 10.84
CA SER A 12 31.03 11.23 12.20
C SER A 12 29.92 11.31 13.24
N ASP A 13 28.69 11.63 12.80
CA ASP A 13 27.52 11.63 13.67
C ASP A 13 26.97 10.21 13.81
N GLN A 14 26.76 9.75 15.04
CA GLN A 14 26.35 8.38 15.32
C GLN A 14 24.95 8.05 14.75
N PHE A 15 24.03 9.02 14.75
CA PHE A 15 22.68 8.81 14.22
C PHE A 15 22.70 8.69 12.70
N GLU A 16 23.42 9.58 12.04
CA GLU A 16 23.57 9.54 10.59
C GLU A 16 24.33 8.29 10.13
N GLU A 17 25.40 7.89 10.81
CA GLU A 17 26.11 6.65 10.51
C GLU A 17 25.20 5.41 10.63
N ALA A 18 24.39 5.33 11.69
CA ALA A 18 23.43 4.25 11.87
C ALA A 18 22.37 4.23 10.76
N LEU A 19 21.85 5.41 10.37
CA LEU A 19 20.91 5.55 9.27
C LEU A 19 21.53 5.07 7.94
N TYR A 20 22.78 5.47 7.66
CA TYR A 20 23.52 5.03 6.48
C TYR A 20 23.63 3.52 6.42
N LYS A 21 24.15 2.90 7.49
CA LYS A 21 24.33 1.44 7.61
C LYS A 21 23.03 0.69 7.42
N HIS A 22 21.91 1.23 7.90
CA HIS A 22 20.60 0.62 7.72
C HIS A 22 20.07 0.79 6.28
N ALA A 23 20.20 1.99 5.72
CA ALA A 23 19.67 2.32 4.40
C ALA A 23 20.36 1.53 3.27
N ILE A 24 21.68 1.36 3.31
CA ILE A 24 22.43 0.64 2.28
C ILE A 24 22.07 -0.85 2.19
N LYS A 25 21.61 -1.46 3.29
CA LYS A 25 21.10 -2.85 3.30
C LYS A 25 19.82 -2.99 2.45
N ASN A 26 19.10 -1.90 2.23
CA ASN A 26 17.84 -1.85 1.48
C ASN A 26 18.00 -1.28 0.06
N GLY A 27 19.25 -1.21 -0.44
CA GLY A 27 19.60 -0.72 -1.78
C GLY A 27 20.19 0.70 -1.77
N PRO A 28 20.02 1.48 -2.85
CA PRO A 28 20.58 2.83 -2.94
C PRO A 28 20.05 3.75 -1.85
N PHE A 29 20.94 4.41 -1.12
CA PHE A 29 20.61 5.29 0.01
C PHE A 29 19.48 6.28 -0.30
N SER A 30 19.64 7.08 -1.36
CA SER A 30 18.66 8.11 -1.75
C SER A 30 17.28 7.52 -2.11
N LYS A 31 17.23 6.30 -2.63
CA LYS A 31 15.98 5.58 -2.92
C LYS A 31 15.29 5.15 -1.64
N TYR A 32 16.05 4.66 -0.66
CA TYR A 32 15.52 4.25 0.63
C TYR A 32 14.95 5.44 1.41
N ILE A 33 15.69 6.56 1.49
CA ILE A 33 15.23 7.78 2.18
C ILE A 33 13.93 8.31 1.56
N LYS A 34 13.83 8.38 0.22
CA LYS A 34 12.60 8.78 -0.46
C LYS A 34 11.40 7.90 -0.09
N ARG A 35 11.60 6.58 0.04
CA ARG A 35 10.55 5.63 0.45
C ARG A 35 10.12 5.80 1.91
N LEU A 36 11.04 6.21 2.79
CA LEU A 36 10.68 6.52 4.17
C LEU A 36 9.80 7.76 4.23
N ILE A 37 10.20 8.84 3.55
CA ILE A 37 9.43 10.09 3.49
C ILE A 37 8.05 9.84 2.88
N GLN A 38 7.99 9.08 1.78
CA GLN A 38 6.72 8.71 1.15
C GLN A 38 5.79 7.94 2.12
N ARG A 39 6.32 6.95 2.85
CA ARG A 39 5.55 6.21 3.86
C ARG A 39 5.08 7.10 5.00
N ASP A 40 5.89 8.07 5.39
CA ASP A 40 5.54 9.03 6.45
C ASP A 40 4.39 9.94 6.00
N MET A 41 4.49 10.48 4.78
CA MET A 41 3.40 11.25 4.14
C MET A 41 2.10 10.43 4.07
N GLU A 42 2.17 9.18 3.62
CA GLU A 42 1.01 8.29 3.53
C GLU A 42 0.40 7.94 4.89
N ARG A 43 1.24 7.77 5.93
CA ARG A 43 0.78 7.50 7.29
C ARG A 43 0.12 8.72 7.93
N GLY A 44 0.59 9.92 7.62
CA GLY A 44 -0.09 11.17 7.96
C GLY A 44 -1.44 11.34 7.23
N ILE A 45 -1.60 10.71 6.06
CA ILE A 45 -2.83 10.65 5.25
C ILE A 45 -3.59 9.34 5.51
N ARG A 46 -3.49 8.74 6.71
CA ARG A 46 -4.43 7.68 7.12
C ARG A 46 -5.81 8.29 7.26
N ILE A 47 -6.50 8.29 6.13
CA ILE A 47 -7.94 8.37 5.94
C ILE A 47 -8.59 7.63 7.10
N THR A 48 -9.22 8.38 8.00
CA THR A 48 -10.23 7.83 8.90
C THR A 48 -11.14 6.99 8.01
N PRO A 49 -11.30 5.68 8.23
CA PRO A 49 -12.30 4.93 7.51
C PRO A 49 -13.65 5.53 7.92
N THR A 50 -14.14 6.50 7.16
CA THR A 50 -15.56 6.85 7.21
C THR A 50 -16.29 5.55 6.95
N LYS A 51 -17.20 5.25 7.87
CA LYS A 51 -17.88 3.97 8.03
C LYS A 51 -18.25 3.37 6.67
N LYS A 52 -17.93 2.07 6.53
CA LYS A 52 -18.26 1.22 5.39
C LYS A 52 -19.61 1.60 4.77
N ALA A 53 -19.64 1.63 3.44
CA ALA A 53 -20.87 1.72 2.66
C ALA A 53 -21.96 0.78 3.22
N PRO A 54 -23.25 1.15 3.13
CA PRO A 54 -24.34 0.39 3.73
C PRO A 54 -24.28 -1.08 3.31
N ALA A 55 -24.60 -1.97 4.24
CA ALA A 55 -24.67 -3.40 3.97
C ALA A 55 -25.55 -3.64 2.74
N GLN A 56 -24.97 -4.23 1.71
CA GLN A 56 -25.72 -4.65 0.53
C GLN A 56 -26.76 -5.68 1.00
N PRO A 57 -28.03 -5.60 0.58
CA PRO A 57 -29.03 -6.59 0.94
C PRO A 57 -28.57 -7.96 0.46
N ASN A 58 -28.73 -8.97 1.32
CA ASN A 58 -28.32 -10.34 1.06
C ASN A 58 -29.13 -10.91 -0.11
N VAL A 59 -28.58 -10.89 -1.33
CA VAL A 59 -29.20 -11.57 -2.48
C VAL A 59 -28.85 -13.04 -2.37
N ILE A 60 -29.79 -13.85 -1.88
CA ILE A 60 -29.66 -15.31 -1.78
C ILE A 60 -29.62 -15.90 -3.19
N HIS A 61 -28.42 -16.03 -3.78
CA HIS A 61 -28.20 -16.93 -4.91
C HIS A 61 -28.07 -18.34 -4.35
N GLY A 62 -29.21 -18.99 -4.14
CA GLY A 62 -29.30 -20.43 -3.87
C GLY A 62 -28.88 -21.22 -5.10
N SER A 63 -27.58 -21.31 -5.35
CA SER A 63 -27.01 -22.26 -6.30
C SER A 63 -26.97 -23.64 -5.65
N THR A 64 -28.01 -24.44 -5.91
CA THR A 64 -27.86 -25.91 -5.96
C THR A 64 -28.49 -26.43 -7.25
N ASN A 65 -27.62 -26.82 -8.17
CA ASN A 65 -27.82 -27.78 -9.26
C ASN A 65 -28.68 -27.32 -10.44
N ALA A 66 -28.05 -26.61 -11.37
CA ALA A 66 -28.46 -26.61 -12.77
C ALA A 66 -28.20 -28.01 -13.36
N LEU A 67 -29.21 -28.89 -13.34
CA LEU A 67 -29.41 -30.04 -14.23
C LEU A 67 -30.69 -30.75 -13.76
N ASN A 68 -31.85 -30.35 -14.31
CA ASN A 68 -33.03 -31.18 -14.60
C ASN A 68 -34.26 -30.29 -14.76
N GLY A 69 -34.78 -30.20 -15.99
CA GLY A 69 -36.10 -29.61 -16.23
C GLY A 69 -36.27 -28.80 -17.51
N PHE A 70 -35.79 -29.29 -18.66
CA PHE A 70 -36.36 -28.87 -19.95
C PHE A 70 -37.25 -30.02 -20.45
N VAL A 71 -38.57 -29.85 -20.31
CA VAL A 71 -39.55 -30.72 -20.96
C VAL A 71 -39.89 -30.09 -22.30
N LEU A 72 -39.47 -30.71 -23.40
CA LEU A 72 -40.07 -30.43 -24.71
C LEU A 72 -41.46 -31.05 -24.73
N LYS A 73 -42.49 -30.23 -24.92
CA LYS A 73 -43.80 -30.73 -25.39
C LYS A 73 -43.72 -30.97 -26.90
N SER A 74 -44.02 -32.20 -27.29
CA SER A 74 -44.40 -32.59 -28.65
C SER A 74 -45.75 -31.99 -29.03
#